data_AF-A0A934CIN9-F1
#
_entry.id   AF-A0A934CIN9-F1
#
_cell.length_a   1.000
_cell.length_b   1.000
_cell.length_c   1.000
_cell.angle_alpha   90.00
_cell.angle_beta   90.00
_cell.angle_gamma   90.00
#
_symmetry.space_group_name_H-M   'P 1'
#
loop_
_entity.id
_entity.type
_entity.pdbx_description
1 polymer ?
#
loop_
_entity_poly.entity_id
_entity_poly.type
_entity_poly.pdbx_seq_one_letter_code
_entity_poly.pdbx_strand_id
1 'polypeptide(L)'
;MLKIRKIVWAAFMTVISVSLTLATTNGVSHAQGGTITGAVTAPVPKYKKDCVVYIENVPGNWPPTTGAKIDQKGLVFTPHVLPIVVNTTVEFLNYDNVLHNVFTPDKIADKFNLGTWPPGEIKTYTFKQTGSATLLCNVHVEMEGYVVVLQNPFFSVTDETGNYSIKDVPAGSYNLLVWNKKYKGKPKPIAVKDGQSIQVDIELKK
;
A
#
# COMPACT_ATOMS: atom_id res chain seq x y z
N MET A 1 15.21 33.66 92.19
CA MET A 1 15.56 32.24 91.96
C MET A 1 14.65 31.67 90.87
N LEU A 2 15.14 31.48 89.64
CA LEU A 2 14.56 30.51 88.70
C LEU A 2 15.57 30.21 87.58
N LYS A 3 16.02 28.96 87.52
CA LYS A 3 16.96 28.41 86.52
C LYS A 3 16.21 28.19 85.20
N ILE A 4 16.73 28.69 84.07
CA ILE A 4 16.24 28.34 82.74
C ILE A 4 17.33 27.52 82.03
N ARG A 5 16.95 26.31 81.62
CA ARG A 5 17.79 25.23 81.08
C ARG A 5 18.09 25.49 79.60
N LYS A 6 19.35 25.28 79.20
CA LYS A 6 19.78 25.27 77.79
C LYS A 6 19.26 24.00 77.11
N ILE A 7 18.57 24.15 75.98
CA ILE A 7 18.18 23.05 75.10
C ILE A 7 19.13 23.06 73.90
N VAL A 8 19.85 21.95 73.69
CA VAL A 8 20.70 21.72 72.54
C VAL A 8 19.88 20.96 71.51
N TRP A 9 19.72 21.52 70.30
CA TRP A 9 19.12 20.82 69.16
C TRP A 9 20.22 20.09 68.38
N ALA A 10 20.15 18.76 68.33
CA ALA A 10 20.96 17.94 67.43
C ALA A 10 20.24 17.83 66.09
N ALA A 11 20.86 18.33 65.01
CA ALA A 11 20.36 18.18 63.65
C ALA A 11 20.76 16.80 63.10
N PHE A 12 19.78 15.94 62.83
CA PHE A 12 19.97 14.71 62.05
C PHE A 12 19.91 15.06 60.56
N MET A 13 21.04 14.99 59.85
CA MET A 13 21.06 15.02 58.39
C MET A 13 20.83 13.62 57.84
N THR A 14 19.65 13.40 57.25
CA THR A 14 19.35 12.20 56.47
C THR A 14 19.97 12.33 55.08
N VAL A 15 20.96 11.51 54.77
CA VAL A 15 21.53 11.40 53.41
C VAL A 15 20.58 10.54 52.57
N ILE A 16 19.88 11.14 51.61
CA ILE A 16 19.08 10.42 50.61
C ILE A 16 20.00 10.06 49.45
N SER A 17 20.41 8.80 49.37
CA SER A 17 21.12 8.26 48.20
C SER A 17 20.13 8.03 47.04
N VAL A 18 20.22 8.86 46.00
CA VAL A 18 19.48 8.66 44.75
C VAL A 18 20.28 7.70 43.87
N SER A 19 19.83 6.44 43.79
CA SER A 19 20.35 5.47 42.84
C SER A 19 19.75 5.75 41.46
N LEU A 20 20.54 6.30 40.54
CA LEU A 20 20.16 6.53 39.16
C LEU A 20 20.25 5.20 38.38
N THR A 21 19.13 4.50 38.21
CA THR A 21 19.04 3.35 37.32
C THR A 21 19.00 3.81 35.87
N LEU A 22 20.08 3.56 35.13
CA LEU A 22 20.11 3.70 33.67
C LEU A 22 19.18 2.65 33.06
N ALA A 23 17.99 3.07 32.61
CA ALA A 23 17.12 2.22 31.79
C ALA A 23 17.72 2.15 30.38
N THR A 24 18.39 1.04 30.07
CA THR A 24 18.79 0.73 28.69
C THR A 24 17.53 0.34 27.91
N THR A 25 16.95 1.29 27.17
CA THR A 25 15.95 0.96 26.16
C THR A 25 16.65 0.18 25.06
N ASN A 26 16.41 -1.14 25.01
CA ASN A 26 16.72 -1.94 23.83
C ASN A 26 15.82 -1.48 22.69
N GLY A 27 16.19 -0.38 22.05
CA GLY A 27 15.63 0.00 20.76
C GLY A 27 16.00 -1.09 19.77
N VAL A 28 15.03 -1.92 19.40
CA VAL A 28 15.17 -2.77 18.23
C VAL A 28 15.29 -1.80 17.06
N SER A 29 16.52 -1.59 16.57
CA SER A 29 16.76 -0.92 15.29
C SER A 29 15.95 -1.68 14.26
N HIS A 30 14.80 -1.12 13.86
CA HIS A 30 14.10 -1.63 12.70
C HIS A 30 15.07 -1.38 11.54
N ALA A 31 15.52 -2.45 10.91
CA ALA A 31 16.23 -2.34 9.65
C ALA A 31 15.39 -1.45 8.74
N GLN A 32 15.92 -0.28 8.39
CA GLN A 32 15.22 0.66 7.52
C GLN A 32 15.12 -0.05 6.17
N GLY A 33 13.91 -0.36 5.71
CA GLY A 33 13.77 -1.06 4.43
C GLY A 33 14.40 -0.24 3.29
N GLY A 34 14.85 -0.92 2.24
CA GLY A 34 15.36 -0.27 1.05
C GLY A 34 14.24 0.41 0.25
N THR A 35 14.63 1.21 -0.74
CA THR A 35 13.71 1.90 -1.66
C THR A 35 14.04 1.53 -3.10
N ILE A 36 13.00 1.25 -3.89
CA ILE A 36 13.10 1.02 -5.33
C ILE A 36 12.44 2.19 -6.03
N THR A 37 13.14 2.81 -6.97
CA THR A 37 12.63 3.91 -7.79
C THR A 37 12.86 3.62 -9.27
N GLY A 38 12.20 4.35 -10.15
CA GLY A 38 12.49 4.31 -11.59
C GLY A 38 11.33 4.82 -12.42
N ALA A 39 11.47 4.67 -13.73
CA ALA A 39 10.44 5.02 -14.69
C ALA A 39 10.02 3.82 -15.55
N VAL A 40 8.72 3.72 -15.82
CA VAL A 40 8.16 2.82 -16.83
C VAL A 40 8.05 3.57 -18.15
N THR A 41 8.52 2.96 -19.23
CA THR A 41 8.33 3.46 -20.60
C THR A 41 7.49 2.48 -21.40
N ALA A 42 6.72 2.99 -22.36
CA ALA A 42 5.83 2.18 -23.19
C ALA A 42 5.87 2.65 -24.65
N PRO A 43 5.60 1.77 -25.64
CA PRO A 43 5.59 2.14 -27.04
C PRO A 43 4.55 3.22 -27.37
N VAL A 44 3.45 3.27 -26.60
CA VAL A 44 2.44 4.32 -26.68
C VAL A 44 2.38 5.06 -25.35
N PRO A 45 2.59 6.39 -25.31
CA PRO A 45 2.77 7.15 -24.06
C PRO A 45 1.67 6.96 -23.02
N LYS A 46 0.40 6.83 -23.42
CA LYS A 46 -0.72 6.68 -22.47
C LYS A 46 -0.66 5.43 -21.60
N TYR A 47 0.17 4.45 -21.95
CA TYR A 47 0.32 3.19 -21.21
C TYR A 47 1.51 3.18 -20.26
N LYS A 48 2.20 4.32 -20.06
CA LYS A 48 3.23 4.43 -19.03
C LYS A 48 2.67 4.82 -17.66
N LYS A 49 1.51 5.49 -17.65
CA LYS A 49 0.73 5.76 -16.42
C LYS A 49 -0.10 4.54 -16.01
N ASP A 50 -0.55 4.51 -14.76
CA ASP A 50 -1.40 3.46 -14.20
C ASP A 50 -0.81 2.04 -14.31
N CYS A 51 0.51 1.93 -14.38
CA CYS A 51 1.19 0.64 -14.29
C CYS A 51 1.38 0.28 -12.82
N VAL A 52 1.13 -0.98 -12.45
CA VAL A 52 1.46 -1.46 -11.11
C VAL A 52 2.84 -2.09 -11.17
N VAL A 53 3.82 -1.44 -10.57
CA VAL A 53 5.16 -1.99 -10.38
C VAL A 53 5.20 -2.68 -9.02
N TYR A 54 5.63 -3.94 -8.97
CA TYR A 54 5.54 -4.74 -7.75
C TYR A 54 6.65 -5.80 -7.68
N ILE A 55 6.90 -6.33 -6.48
CA ILE A 55 7.83 -7.44 -6.26
C ILE A 55 7.11 -8.68 -5.73
N GLU A 56 7.49 -9.85 -6.23
CA GLU A 56 6.93 -11.14 -5.81
C GLU A 56 7.77 -11.81 -4.73
N ASN A 57 7.15 -12.76 -4.01
CA ASN A 57 7.81 -13.68 -3.08
C ASN A 57 8.55 -13.00 -1.90
N VAL A 58 8.11 -11.82 -1.47
CA VAL A 58 8.61 -11.21 -0.22
C VAL A 58 8.11 -12.02 0.98
N PRO A 59 9.01 -12.65 1.77
CA PRO A 59 8.61 -13.46 2.90
C PRO A 59 7.86 -12.65 3.95
N GLY A 60 6.82 -13.23 4.52
CA GLY A 60 6.01 -12.60 5.56
C GLY A 60 4.54 -12.96 5.44
N ASN A 61 3.79 -12.61 6.49
CA ASN A 61 2.34 -12.62 6.44
C ASN A 61 1.86 -11.18 6.32
N TRP A 62 1.30 -10.85 5.16
CA TRP A 62 0.92 -9.48 4.83
C TRP A 62 -0.59 -9.30 5.03
N PRO A 63 -1.03 -8.31 5.84
CA PRO A 63 -2.45 -8.07 6.04
C PRO A 63 -3.11 -7.56 4.75
N PRO A 64 -4.42 -7.75 4.59
CA PRO A 64 -5.19 -7.08 3.55
C PRO A 64 -4.98 -5.57 3.57
N THR A 65 -5.06 -4.94 2.39
CA THR A 65 -5.01 -3.49 2.25
C THR A 65 -6.19 -2.85 3.00
N THR A 66 -5.88 -1.86 3.83
CA THR A 66 -6.89 -1.13 4.60
C THR A 66 -7.45 0.03 3.79
N GLY A 67 -8.76 0.27 3.91
CA GLY A 67 -9.42 1.41 3.26
C GLY A 67 -9.37 1.41 1.73
N ALA A 68 -9.38 0.23 1.10
CA ALA A 68 -9.39 0.10 -0.36
C ALA A 68 -10.73 0.54 -0.94
N LYS A 69 -10.72 1.53 -1.83
CA LYS A 69 -11.94 2.11 -2.45
C LYS A 69 -11.75 2.37 -3.94
N ILE A 70 -12.82 2.19 -4.70
CA ILE A 70 -12.94 2.61 -6.10
C ILE A 70 -14.27 3.32 -6.27
N ASP A 71 -14.21 4.62 -6.50
CA ASP A 71 -15.35 5.47 -6.73
C ASP A 71 -15.80 5.41 -8.19
N GLN A 72 -17.11 5.51 -8.43
CA GLN A 72 -17.68 5.79 -9.75
C GLN A 72 -17.99 7.28 -9.80
N LYS A 73 -17.15 8.04 -10.51
CA LYS A 73 -17.21 9.49 -10.57
C LYS A 73 -16.80 9.99 -11.94
N GLY A 74 -17.59 10.86 -12.55
CA GLY A 74 -17.35 11.37 -13.90
C GLY A 74 -17.40 10.28 -14.97
N LEU A 75 -18.27 9.27 -14.80
CA LEU A 75 -18.36 8.11 -15.70
C LEU A 75 -17.03 7.35 -15.84
N VAL A 76 -16.22 7.30 -14.78
CA VAL A 76 -15.00 6.47 -14.69
C VAL A 76 -14.86 5.85 -13.31
N PHE A 77 -14.07 4.77 -13.23
CA PHE A 77 -13.62 4.21 -11.95
C PHE A 77 -12.40 4.99 -11.44
N THR A 78 -12.45 5.44 -10.19
CA THR A 78 -11.41 6.26 -9.55
C THR A 78 -10.96 5.63 -8.23
N PRO A 79 -9.70 5.20 -8.09
CA PRO A 79 -8.66 5.22 -9.12
C PRO A 79 -8.98 4.25 -10.28
N HIS A 80 -8.42 4.54 -11.45
CA HIS A 80 -8.57 3.69 -12.64
C HIS A 80 -7.87 2.33 -12.47
N VAL A 81 -6.80 2.27 -11.66
CA VAL A 81 -6.10 1.04 -11.28
C VAL A 81 -5.86 1.06 -9.77
N LEU A 82 -6.28 -0.01 -9.08
CA LEU A 82 -6.08 -0.17 -7.64
C LEU A 82 -5.30 -1.47 -7.34
N PRO A 83 -4.01 -1.39 -6.96
CA PRO A 83 -3.32 -2.54 -6.40
C PRO A 83 -3.71 -2.77 -4.93
N ILE A 84 -3.96 -4.03 -4.57
CA ILE A 84 -4.34 -4.45 -3.22
C ILE A 84 -3.66 -5.75 -2.84
N VAL A 85 -3.54 -6.04 -1.54
CA VAL A 85 -3.14 -7.36 -1.03
C VAL A 85 -4.33 -8.32 -1.08
N VAL A 86 -4.10 -9.61 -1.33
CA VAL A 86 -5.13 -10.65 -1.30
C VAL A 86 -5.95 -10.63 0.00
N ASN A 87 -7.22 -11.02 -0.08
CA ASN A 87 -8.25 -10.95 0.96
C ASN A 87 -8.72 -9.53 1.31
N THR A 88 -8.35 -8.52 0.52
CA THR A 88 -8.87 -7.15 0.66
C THR A 88 -10.32 -7.06 0.20
N THR A 89 -11.14 -6.36 1.00
CA THR A 89 -12.47 -5.91 0.60
C THR A 89 -12.38 -4.51 0.03
N VAL A 90 -12.87 -4.31 -1.19
CA VAL A 90 -12.92 -3.02 -1.87
C VAL A 90 -14.34 -2.46 -1.77
N GLU A 91 -14.44 -1.19 -1.39
CA GLU A 91 -15.70 -0.42 -1.42
C GLU A 91 -15.85 0.29 -2.77
N PHE A 92 -17.07 0.24 -3.32
CA PHE A 92 -17.46 0.88 -4.57
C PHE A 92 -18.58 1.88 -4.32
N LEU A 93 -18.23 3.17 -4.20
CA LEU A 93 -19.19 4.25 -3.99
C LEU A 93 -19.62 4.83 -5.34
N ASN A 94 -20.91 5.07 -5.52
CA ASN A 94 -21.41 5.87 -6.64
C ASN A 94 -21.46 7.36 -6.24
N TYR A 95 -20.57 8.18 -6.80
CA TYR A 95 -20.55 9.63 -6.60
C TYR A 95 -21.28 10.41 -7.71
N ASP A 96 -21.64 9.77 -8.82
CA ASP A 96 -22.34 10.41 -9.92
C ASP A 96 -23.84 10.48 -9.67
N ASN A 97 -24.52 11.39 -10.36
CA ASN A 97 -25.99 11.53 -10.31
C ASN A 97 -26.72 10.57 -11.27
N VAL A 98 -26.07 9.48 -11.67
CA VAL A 98 -26.62 8.44 -12.56
C VAL A 98 -26.46 7.06 -11.92
N LEU A 99 -27.19 6.07 -12.44
CA LEU A 99 -27.08 4.69 -11.99
C LEU A 99 -25.78 4.06 -12.49
N HIS A 100 -25.07 3.34 -11.61
CA HIS A 100 -23.86 2.61 -11.99
C HIS A 100 -23.90 1.15 -11.59
N ASN A 101 -22.99 0.38 -12.17
CA ASN A 101 -22.80 -1.04 -11.97
C ASN A 101 -21.30 -1.34 -11.91
N VAL A 102 -20.92 -2.35 -11.14
CA VAL A 102 -19.58 -2.94 -11.20
C VAL A 102 -19.73 -4.44 -11.40
N PHE A 103 -19.13 -4.93 -12.46
CA PHE A 103 -18.97 -6.36 -12.70
C PHE A 103 -17.59 -6.65 -13.27
N THR A 104 -17.20 -7.92 -13.23
CA THR A 104 -15.97 -8.40 -13.86
C THR A 104 -16.23 -9.72 -14.61
N PRO A 105 -15.65 -9.92 -15.80
CA PRO A 105 -15.67 -11.23 -16.46
C PRO A 105 -14.56 -12.18 -15.94
N ASP A 106 -13.66 -11.67 -15.09
CA ASP A 106 -12.43 -12.37 -14.70
C ASP A 106 -12.66 -13.38 -13.57
N LYS A 107 -12.10 -14.59 -13.76
CA LYS A 107 -12.28 -15.71 -12.83
C LYS A 107 -11.65 -15.48 -11.45
N ILE A 108 -10.61 -14.64 -11.37
CA ILE A 108 -9.92 -14.36 -10.10
C ILE A 108 -10.83 -13.67 -9.08
N ALA A 109 -11.92 -13.07 -9.56
CA ALA A 109 -12.94 -12.40 -8.77
C ALA A 109 -14.33 -13.02 -9.03
N ASP A 110 -14.37 -14.34 -9.21
CA ASP A 110 -15.60 -15.16 -9.32
C ASP A 110 -16.62 -14.63 -10.35
N LYS A 111 -16.15 -13.86 -11.34
CA LYS A 111 -16.99 -13.17 -12.33
C LYS A 111 -18.16 -12.39 -11.72
N PHE A 112 -17.92 -11.74 -10.58
CA PHE A 112 -19.00 -11.10 -9.85
C PHE A 112 -19.75 -10.03 -10.68
N ASN A 113 -20.99 -9.77 -10.29
CA ASN A 113 -21.77 -8.62 -10.71
C ASN A 113 -22.54 -8.07 -9.51
N LEU A 114 -22.27 -6.82 -9.12
CA LEU A 114 -22.85 -6.20 -7.91
C LEU A 114 -24.25 -5.59 -8.14
N GLY A 115 -24.79 -5.72 -9.36
CA GLY A 115 -26.07 -5.10 -9.75
C GLY A 115 -25.93 -3.60 -10.01
N THR A 116 -27.04 -2.93 -10.32
CA THR A 116 -27.05 -1.49 -10.62
C THR A 116 -27.57 -0.70 -9.42
N TRP A 117 -26.95 0.42 -9.05
CA TRP A 117 -27.34 1.20 -7.87
C TRP A 117 -27.31 2.73 -8.06
N PRO A 118 -28.15 3.47 -7.30
CA PRO A 118 -28.28 4.93 -7.35
C PRO A 118 -27.09 5.69 -6.73
N PRO A 119 -27.06 7.02 -6.90
CA PRO A 119 -26.06 7.90 -6.27
C PRO A 119 -26.00 7.70 -4.75
N GLY A 120 -24.80 7.75 -4.19
CA GLY A 120 -24.55 7.66 -2.74
C GLY A 120 -24.52 6.25 -2.16
N GLU A 121 -24.90 5.21 -2.92
CA GLU A 121 -24.82 3.83 -2.47
C GLU A 121 -23.39 3.26 -2.59
N ILE A 122 -23.03 2.43 -1.61
CA ILE A 122 -21.78 1.66 -1.56
C ILE A 122 -22.10 0.18 -1.77
N LYS A 123 -21.36 -0.47 -2.66
CA LYS A 123 -21.27 -1.95 -2.73
C LYS A 123 -19.86 -2.39 -2.38
N THR A 124 -19.69 -3.65 -1.99
CA THR A 124 -18.38 -4.18 -1.60
C THR A 124 -18.11 -5.53 -2.23
N TYR A 125 -16.83 -5.83 -2.51
CA TYR A 125 -16.40 -7.16 -2.93
C TYR A 125 -15.04 -7.52 -2.30
N THR A 126 -14.89 -8.77 -1.84
CA THR A 126 -13.64 -9.29 -1.27
C THR A 126 -12.87 -10.09 -2.31
N PHE A 127 -11.66 -9.64 -2.65
CA PHE A 127 -10.78 -10.30 -3.61
C PHE A 127 -9.94 -11.37 -2.92
N LYS A 128 -10.21 -12.65 -3.20
CA LYS A 128 -9.59 -13.79 -2.50
C LYS A 128 -8.47 -14.49 -3.30
N GLN A 129 -8.27 -14.11 -4.55
CA GLN A 129 -7.27 -14.72 -5.43
C GLN A 129 -6.35 -13.63 -6.01
N THR A 130 -5.05 -13.92 -6.09
CA THR A 130 -4.07 -13.04 -6.74
C THR A 130 -4.27 -13.00 -8.25
N GLY A 131 -3.94 -11.87 -8.87
CA GLY A 131 -4.12 -11.63 -10.30
C GLY A 131 -4.80 -10.28 -10.54
N SER A 132 -5.14 -9.99 -11.80
CA SER A 132 -5.85 -8.76 -12.15
C SER A 132 -7.29 -9.04 -12.53
N ALA A 133 -8.22 -8.22 -12.02
CA ALA A 133 -9.61 -8.17 -12.46
C ALA A 133 -9.90 -6.84 -13.16
N THR A 134 -10.54 -6.95 -14.32
CA THR A 134 -11.11 -5.84 -15.09
C THR A 134 -12.48 -5.53 -14.51
N LEU A 135 -12.71 -4.25 -14.20
CA LEU A 135 -13.98 -3.72 -13.72
C LEU A 135 -14.68 -3.02 -14.88
N LEU A 136 -15.96 -3.33 -15.05
CA LEU A 136 -16.80 -2.81 -16.11
C LEU A 136 -18.15 -2.35 -15.54
N CYS A 137 -18.84 -1.47 -16.27
CA CYS A 137 -20.20 -1.03 -15.96
C CYS A 137 -21.15 -1.45 -17.08
N ASN A 138 -22.25 -2.14 -16.74
CA ASN A 138 -23.26 -2.53 -17.73
C ASN A 138 -24.13 -1.36 -18.23
N VAL A 139 -24.14 -0.23 -17.51
CA VAL A 139 -24.94 0.94 -17.87
C VAL A 139 -24.15 1.89 -18.78
N HIS A 140 -22.87 2.07 -18.50
CA HIS A 140 -21.96 2.96 -19.22
C HIS A 140 -20.78 2.14 -19.75
N VAL A 141 -20.90 1.65 -20.99
CA VAL A 141 -20.00 0.63 -21.56
C VAL A 141 -18.57 1.11 -21.78
N GLU A 142 -18.34 2.41 -21.72
CA GLU A 142 -17.03 3.05 -21.80
C GLU A 142 -16.25 2.97 -20.47
N MET A 143 -16.92 2.66 -19.36
CA MET A 143 -16.28 2.55 -18.05
C MET A 143 -15.44 1.28 -17.96
N GLU A 144 -14.15 1.48 -17.73
CA GLU A 144 -13.17 0.43 -17.50
C GLU A 144 -12.26 0.83 -16.33
N GLY A 145 -11.95 -0.14 -15.46
CA GLY A 145 -11.02 0.02 -14.36
C GLY A 145 -10.40 -1.31 -14.00
N TYR A 146 -9.45 -1.33 -13.07
CA TYR A 146 -8.72 -2.55 -12.74
C TYR A 146 -8.39 -2.65 -11.26
N VAL A 147 -8.50 -3.88 -10.74
CA VAL A 147 -7.94 -4.25 -9.45
C VAL A 147 -6.79 -5.23 -9.69
N VAL A 148 -5.63 -4.95 -9.11
CA VAL A 148 -4.45 -5.83 -9.19
C VAL A 148 -4.20 -6.41 -7.80
N VAL A 149 -4.57 -7.67 -7.62
CA VAL A 149 -4.48 -8.40 -6.34
C VAL A 149 -3.12 -9.08 -6.22
N LEU A 150 -2.36 -8.68 -5.21
CA LEU A 150 -0.97 -9.06 -4.97
C LEU A 150 -0.81 -9.80 -3.64
N GLN A 151 0.28 -10.53 -3.48
CA GLN A 151 0.62 -11.31 -2.28
C GLN A 151 1.20 -10.47 -1.12
N ASN A 152 1.68 -9.26 -1.39
CA ASN A 152 2.38 -8.40 -0.41
C ASN A 152 2.17 -6.92 -0.77
N PRO A 153 2.48 -5.97 0.14
CA PRO A 153 2.20 -4.54 -0.05
C PRO A 153 3.30 -3.78 -0.80
N PHE A 154 4.32 -4.46 -1.33
CA PHE A 154 5.46 -3.81 -1.97
C PHE A 154 5.18 -3.57 -3.45
N PHE A 155 4.37 -2.55 -3.69
CA PHE A 155 3.98 -2.10 -5.01
C PHE A 155 3.79 -0.59 -5.08
N SER A 156 3.78 -0.06 -6.29
CA SER A 156 3.48 1.34 -6.59
C SER A 156 2.73 1.43 -7.90
N VAL A 157 1.83 2.40 -8.01
CA VAL A 157 1.23 2.80 -9.29
C VAL A 157 2.12 3.88 -9.91
N THR A 158 2.33 3.83 -11.22
CA THR A 158 3.08 4.87 -11.92
C THR A 158 2.27 6.15 -12.09
N ASP A 159 2.94 7.29 -11.96
CA ASP A 159 2.36 8.60 -12.25
C ASP A 159 2.16 8.84 -13.77
N GLU A 160 1.65 10.02 -14.13
CA GLU A 160 1.42 10.41 -15.54
C GLU A 160 2.69 10.39 -16.40
N THR A 161 3.85 10.56 -15.78
CA THR A 161 5.15 10.56 -16.47
C THR A 161 5.76 9.17 -16.55
N GLY A 162 5.26 8.22 -15.75
CA GLY A 162 5.69 6.83 -15.67
C GLY A 162 6.55 6.51 -14.45
N ASN A 163 6.75 7.46 -13.53
CA ASN A 163 7.63 7.25 -12.37
C ASN A 163 6.93 6.45 -11.27
N TYR A 164 7.71 5.69 -10.51
CA TYR A 164 7.23 4.94 -9.35
C TYR A 164 8.25 4.96 -8.21
N SER A 165 7.78 4.71 -6.97
CA SER A 165 8.62 4.54 -5.80
C SER A 165 8.00 3.52 -4.84
N ILE A 166 8.72 2.45 -4.54
CA ILE A 166 8.36 1.42 -3.56
C ILE A 166 9.31 1.57 -2.38
N LYS A 167 8.77 1.91 -1.21
CA LYS A 167 9.55 2.14 0.02
C LYS A 167 9.47 0.94 0.96
N ASP A 168 10.34 0.97 1.97
CA ASP A 168 10.37 0.02 3.08
C ASP A 168 10.48 -1.45 2.65
N VAL A 169 11.12 -1.69 1.50
CA VAL A 169 11.31 -3.04 0.95
C VAL A 169 12.35 -3.78 1.79
N PRO A 170 12.04 -4.96 2.35
CA PRO A 170 13.00 -5.73 3.12
C PRO A 170 14.26 -6.05 2.30
N ALA A 171 15.43 -6.14 2.94
CA ALA A 171 16.62 -6.60 2.25
C ALA A 171 16.42 -8.02 1.71
N GLY A 172 16.87 -8.24 0.47
CA GLY A 172 16.70 -9.52 -0.22
C GLY A 172 16.89 -9.42 -1.72
N SER A 173 16.79 -10.57 -2.39
CA SER A 173 16.80 -10.67 -3.85
C SER A 173 15.39 -10.96 -4.35
N TYR A 174 14.90 -10.12 -5.25
CA TYR A 174 13.53 -10.20 -5.77
C TYR A 174 13.50 -10.08 -7.29
N ASN A 175 12.34 -10.39 -7.86
CA ASN A 175 12.01 -9.94 -9.21
C ASN A 175 11.09 -8.74 -9.12
N LEU A 176 11.44 -7.68 -9.83
CA LEU A 176 10.59 -6.53 -10.08
C LEU A 176 9.78 -6.79 -11.35
N LEU A 177 8.46 -6.72 -11.22
CA LEU A 177 7.50 -6.94 -12.30
C LEU A 177 6.66 -5.68 -12.50
N VAL A 178 6.01 -5.63 -13.66
CA VAL A 178 5.05 -4.57 -13.98
C VAL A 178 3.80 -5.18 -14.59
N TRP A 179 2.66 -4.84 -14.01
CA TRP A 179 1.37 -5.05 -14.63
C TRP A 179 0.99 -3.83 -15.43
N ASN A 180 0.49 -4.06 -16.64
CA ASN A 180 -0.07 -3.06 -17.53
C ASN A 180 -1.21 -3.69 -18.34
N LYS A 181 -2.25 -2.91 -18.63
CA LYS A 181 -3.42 -3.41 -19.35
C LYS A 181 -3.16 -3.86 -20.79
N LYS A 182 -2.10 -3.37 -21.44
CA LYS A 182 -1.83 -3.64 -22.86
C LYS A 182 -0.48 -4.30 -23.13
N TYR A 183 0.57 -3.80 -22.51
CA TYR A 183 1.94 -4.24 -22.78
C TYR A 183 2.48 -5.08 -21.64
N LYS A 184 3.61 -5.75 -21.87
CA LYS A 184 4.30 -6.57 -20.86
C LYS A 184 5.71 -6.05 -20.63
N GLY A 185 6.16 -6.09 -19.37
CA GLY A 185 7.56 -5.90 -19.01
C GLY A 185 8.22 -7.24 -18.72
N LYS A 186 9.52 -7.35 -19.01
CA LYS A 186 10.29 -8.52 -18.57
C LYS A 186 10.57 -8.39 -17.06
N PRO A 187 10.44 -9.47 -16.28
CA PRO A 187 10.87 -9.47 -14.88
C PRO A 187 12.34 -9.02 -14.78
N LYS A 188 12.64 -8.15 -13.81
CA LYS A 188 14.00 -7.65 -13.55
C LYS A 188 14.49 -8.16 -12.20
N PRO A 189 15.57 -8.96 -12.15
CA PRO A 189 16.21 -9.32 -10.89
C PRO A 189 16.76 -8.07 -10.21
N ILE A 190 16.50 -7.92 -8.93
CA ILE A 190 16.98 -6.80 -8.09
C ILE A 190 17.50 -7.33 -6.76
N ALA A 191 18.48 -6.62 -6.19
CA ALA A 191 18.96 -6.86 -4.84
C ALA A 191 18.73 -5.59 -4.02
N VAL A 192 17.89 -5.70 -2.99
CA VAL A 192 17.59 -4.61 -2.05
C VAL A 192 18.44 -4.80 -0.81
N LYS A 193 19.03 -3.71 -0.33
CA LYS A 193 19.78 -3.65 0.93
C LYS A 193 19.11 -2.65 1.86
N ASP A 194 19.20 -2.89 3.16
CA ASP A 194 18.61 -2.01 4.17
C ASP A 194 19.14 -0.58 4.04
N GLY A 195 18.21 0.39 4.06
CA GLY A 195 18.45 1.82 3.98
C GLY A 195 18.93 2.30 2.61
N GLN A 196 19.11 1.42 1.62
CA GLN A 196 19.61 1.80 0.30
C GLN A 196 18.49 2.05 -0.70
N SER A 197 18.73 3.01 -1.60
CA SER A 197 17.88 3.26 -2.76
C SER A 197 18.50 2.66 -4.00
N ILE A 198 17.71 1.94 -4.79
CA ILE A 198 18.08 1.47 -6.13
C ILE A 198 17.15 2.09 -7.17
N GLN A 199 17.69 2.34 -8.37
CA GLN A 199 16.92 2.84 -9.51
C GLN A 199 16.85 1.77 -10.61
N VAL A 200 15.64 1.45 -11.07
CA VAL A 200 15.38 0.40 -12.05
C VAL A 200 14.30 0.87 -13.04
N ASP A 201 14.69 1.27 -14.24
CA ASP A 201 13.71 1.62 -15.27
C ASP A 201 13.12 0.36 -15.93
N ILE A 202 11.88 0.40 -16.40
CA ILE A 202 11.23 -0.76 -17.04
C ILE A 202 10.70 -0.34 -18.41
N GLU A 203 11.08 -1.09 -19.44
CA GLU A 203 10.57 -0.90 -20.80
C GLU A 203 9.47 -1.92 -21.08
N LEU A 204 8.27 -1.44 -21.41
CA LEU A 204 7.16 -2.27 -21.83
C LEU A 204 7.25 -2.61 -23.33
N LYS A 205 6.87 -3.83 -23.69
CA LYS A 205 6.84 -4.33 -25.08
C LYS A 205 5.50 -5.02 -25.37
N LYS A 206 5.21 -5.20 -26.66
CA LYS A 206 4.03 -5.97 -27.11
C LYS A 206 4.11 -7.41 -26.64
#